data_AF-A0A429RM18-F1
#
_entry.id   AF-A0A429RM18-F1
#
_cell.length_a   1.000
_cell.length_b   1.000
_cell.length_c   1.000
_cell.angle_alpha   90.00
_cell.angle_beta   90.00
_cell.angle_gamma   90.00
#
_symmetry.space_group_name_H-M   'P 1'
#
loop_
_entity.id
_entity.type
_entity.pdbx_description
1 polymer ?
#
loop_
_entity_poly.entity_id
_entity_poly.type
_entity_poly.pdbx_seq_one_letter_code
_entity_poly.pdbx_strand_id
1 'polypeptide(L)'
;MGAEPRADVAPARGGEPGGAGPDAAPAVAQPAPGSGGDGGGVLSVDGRDLAGRPGPRRSAAGAWVCAVLGVVLLAGAGSVEWAERRDAAREASAAEVYRRAGGLWHNVPVDRLLPPVLDGHGAGPGGADRTWTRVAVAPDADCPAALPGDWQPPLAATGCTRVLRATYTDATRSSLVTVGMVFTPADAPALASLRGRLPAPQGYGFADDRRAAWTVSVLTDAPVVVYAVSAFADGRPAGRPRPAEDALKKDDTSAVAQAGLGHETKAVADRVERALRTLAVPSSPEPAR
;
A
#
# COMPACT_ATOMS: atom_id res chain seq x y z
N MET A 1 5.74 -4.92 -63.29
CA MET A 1 4.48 -5.68 -63.27
C MET A 1 4.48 -6.54 -62.02
N GLY A 2 3.55 -6.30 -61.10
CA GLY A 2 3.47 -6.97 -59.80
C GLY A 2 3.10 -5.98 -58.71
N ALA A 3 1.84 -5.56 -58.68
CA ALA A 3 1.27 -4.71 -57.64
C ALA A 3 0.66 -5.61 -56.56
N GLU A 4 1.04 -5.41 -55.30
CA GLU A 4 0.37 -6.02 -54.15
C GLU A 4 -0.85 -5.15 -53.73
N PRO A 5 -1.97 -5.77 -53.33
CA PRO A 5 -3.19 -5.04 -53.02
C PRO A 5 -3.17 -4.46 -51.60
N ARG A 6 -3.58 -3.18 -51.51
CA ARG A 6 -3.95 -2.49 -50.27
C ARG A 6 -5.27 -3.06 -49.76
N ALA A 7 -5.30 -3.49 -48.49
CA ALA A 7 -6.54 -3.80 -47.79
C ALA A 7 -7.04 -2.53 -47.10
N ASP A 8 -8.18 -2.03 -47.58
CA ASP A 8 -8.97 -0.98 -46.95
C ASP A 8 -9.62 -1.50 -45.66
N VAL A 9 -9.40 -0.83 -44.53
CA VAL A 9 -10.15 -1.05 -43.29
C VAL A 9 -11.03 0.17 -43.06
N ALA A 10 -12.34 -0.03 -43.21
CA ALA A 10 -13.36 0.97 -42.89
C ALA A 10 -13.52 1.15 -41.36
N PRO A 11 -13.89 2.36 -40.89
CA PRO A 11 -14.05 2.64 -39.46
C PRO A 11 -15.39 2.10 -38.94
N ALA A 12 -15.35 1.35 -37.84
CA ALA A 12 -16.54 0.99 -37.08
C ALA A 12 -17.05 2.21 -36.30
N ARG A 13 -18.32 2.56 -36.53
CA ARG A 13 -19.06 3.59 -35.80
C ARG A 13 -19.66 3.00 -34.51
N GLY A 14 -19.58 3.78 -33.44
CA GLY A 14 -20.67 4.10 -32.51
C GLY A 14 -21.31 2.95 -31.72
N GLY A 15 -21.05 2.94 -30.41
CA GLY A 15 -21.81 2.14 -29.44
C GLY A 15 -21.51 2.60 -28.01
N GLU A 16 -22.18 3.67 -27.59
CA GLU A 16 -22.27 4.11 -26.20
C GLU A 16 -23.29 3.22 -25.46
N PRO A 17 -23.04 2.85 -24.19
CA PRO A 17 -24.16 2.77 -23.25
C PRO A 17 -23.84 3.40 -21.90
N GLY A 18 -24.67 4.38 -21.53
CA GLY A 18 -25.52 4.29 -20.34
C GLY A 18 -24.83 4.48 -18.99
N GLY A 19 -24.90 5.71 -18.47
CA GLY A 19 -24.66 5.99 -17.06
C GLY A 19 -25.68 5.30 -16.16
N ALA A 20 -25.19 4.71 -15.07
CA ALA A 20 -25.99 4.28 -13.93
C ALA A 20 -25.40 4.97 -12.68
N GLY A 21 -26.26 5.71 -11.97
CA GLY A 21 -25.93 6.42 -10.75
C GLY A 21 -25.65 5.48 -9.56
N PRO A 22 -25.17 6.03 -8.43
CA PRO A 22 -24.73 5.24 -7.29
C PRO A 22 -25.93 4.68 -6.50
N ASP A 23 -25.97 3.35 -6.37
CA ASP A 23 -26.88 2.66 -5.47
C ASP A 23 -26.50 2.89 -4.00
N ALA A 24 -27.52 3.28 -3.24
CA ALA A 24 -27.49 3.57 -1.83
C ALA A 24 -27.31 2.30 -0.97
N ALA A 25 -26.57 2.43 0.12
CA ALA A 25 -26.40 1.41 1.15
C ALA A 25 -27.75 1.05 1.81
N PRO A 26 -27.96 -0.23 2.23
CA PRO A 26 -29.17 -0.60 2.96
C PRO A 26 -29.12 -0.12 4.42
N ALA A 27 -30.15 0.62 4.80
CA ALA A 27 -30.41 1.01 6.18
C ALA A 27 -30.88 -0.20 7.01
N VAL A 28 -30.25 -0.41 8.18
CA VAL A 28 -30.69 -1.36 9.19
C VAL A 28 -31.96 -0.82 9.87
N ALA A 29 -33.05 -1.59 9.78
CA ALA A 29 -34.32 -1.28 10.42
C ALA A 29 -34.25 -1.46 11.94
N GLN A 30 -34.66 -0.44 12.70
CA GLN A 30 -34.94 -0.55 14.13
C GLN A 30 -36.41 -0.97 14.34
N PRO A 31 -36.73 -1.83 15.32
CA PRO A 31 -38.12 -2.16 15.64
C PRO A 31 -38.74 -1.09 16.56
N ALA A 32 -39.96 -0.68 16.22
CA ALA A 32 -40.81 0.20 17.02
C ALA A 32 -41.42 -0.54 18.24
N PRO A 33 -41.76 0.17 19.34
CA PRO A 33 -42.48 -0.41 20.46
C PRO A 33 -43.98 -0.52 20.14
N GLY A 34 -44.51 -1.75 20.22
CA GLY A 34 -45.94 -2.02 20.10
C GLY A 34 -46.68 -1.74 21.41
N SER A 35 -47.60 -0.77 21.36
CA SER A 35 -48.70 -0.62 22.31
C SER A 35 -49.82 -1.60 21.96
N GLY A 36 -50.32 -2.35 22.94
CA GLY A 36 -51.49 -3.21 22.81
C GLY A 36 -51.96 -3.64 24.18
N GLY A 37 -52.97 -2.94 24.68
CA GLY A 37 -53.63 -3.24 25.94
C GLY A 37 -54.80 -4.22 25.82
N ASP A 38 -55.25 -4.60 27.00
CA ASP A 38 -56.55 -5.14 27.41
C ASP A 38 -56.98 -6.56 26.99
N GLY A 39 -57.20 -7.36 28.05
CA GLY A 39 -57.90 -8.63 28.04
C GLY A 39 -57.99 -9.18 29.46
N GLY A 40 -58.95 -8.67 30.23
CA GLY A 40 -59.17 -9.03 31.62
C GLY A 40 -59.52 -10.51 31.84
N GLY A 41 -59.19 -10.99 33.04
CA GLY A 41 -59.49 -12.34 33.49
C GLY A 41 -59.18 -12.49 34.98
N VAL A 42 -60.11 -12.00 35.80
CA VAL A 42 -60.15 -12.16 37.25
C VAL A 42 -60.18 -13.63 37.64
N LEU A 43 -59.21 -14.07 38.45
CA LEU A 43 -59.36 -15.20 39.36
C LEU A 43 -58.79 -14.82 40.72
N SER A 44 -59.69 -14.77 41.69
CA SER A 44 -59.40 -14.62 43.11
C SER A 44 -58.54 -15.80 43.58
N VAL A 45 -57.44 -15.50 44.27
CA VAL A 45 -56.77 -16.45 45.16
C VAL A 45 -56.74 -15.80 46.54
N ASP A 46 -57.48 -16.45 47.42
CA ASP A 46 -57.60 -16.18 48.84
C ASP A 46 -56.24 -16.16 49.54
N GLY A 47 -56.16 -15.26 50.53
CA GLY A 47 -55.00 -15.08 51.36
C GLY A 47 -54.63 -16.34 52.14
N ARG A 48 -53.35 -16.69 52.06
CA ARG A 48 -52.64 -17.20 53.23
C ARG A 48 -51.36 -16.40 53.39
N ASP A 49 -51.43 -15.47 54.34
CA ASP A 49 -50.28 -14.96 55.07
C ASP A 49 -49.46 -16.16 55.59
N LEU A 50 -48.41 -16.49 54.86
CA LEU A 50 -47.24 -17.13 55.43
C LEU A 50 -46.15 -16.07 55.44
N ALA A 51 -46.17 -15.31 56.53
CA ALA A 51 -45.05 -14.56 57.05
C ALA A 51 -43.86 -15.50 57.28
N GLY A 52 -43.14 -15.81 56.20
CA GLY A 52 -41.82 -16.40 56.24
C GLY A 52 -40.83 -15.32 55.83
N ARG A 53 -40.44 -14.45 56.77
CA ARG A 53 -39.28 -13.58 56.60
C ARG A 53 -38.11 -14.44 56.08
N PRO A 54 -37.61 -14.27 54.85
CA PRO A 54 -36.28 -14.78 54.55
C PRO A 54 -35.34 -13.95 55.43
N GLY A 55 -34.78 -14.57 56.47
CA GLY A 55 -33.84 -13.92 57.35
C GLY A 55 -32.76 -13.20 56.52
N PRO A 56 -32.24 -12.05 56.99
CA PRO A 56 -31.38 -11.12 56.23
C PRO A 56 -30.04 -11.71 55.73
N ARG A 57 -29.83 -13.02 55.88
CA ARG A 57 -28.59 -13.74 55.58
C ARG A 57 -28.56 -14.36 54.18
N ARG A 58 -29.71 -14.63 53.54
CA ARG A 58 -29.73 -15.22 52.18
C ARG A 58 -29.71 -14.16 51.07
N SER A 59 -30.28 -12.98 51.31
CA SER A 59 -30.22 -11.83 50.39
C SER A 59 -28.85 -11.14 50.39
N ALA A 60 -28.10 -11.27 51.50
CA ALA A 60 -26.73 -10.79 51.58
C ALA A 60 -25.81 -11.58 50.63
N ALA A 61 -25.96 -12.91 50.57
CA ALA A 61 -25.10 -13.76 49.74
C ALA A 61 -25.21 -13.44 48.24
N GLY A 62 -26.43 -13.21 47.72
CA GLY A 62 -26.62 -12.80 46.33
C GLY A 62 -26.04 -11.41 46.03
N ALA A 63 -26.21 -10.45 46.96
CA ALA A 63 -25.62 -9.12 46.84
C ALA A 63 -24.09 -9.15 46.84
N TRP A 64 -23.47 -10.00 47.66
CA TRP A 64 -22.02 -10.22 47.65
C TRP A 64 -21.53 -10.84 46.34
N VAL A 65 -22.25 -11.82 45.79
CA VAL A 65 -21.90 -12.41 44.49
C VAL A 65 -21.99 -11.38 43.37
N CYS A 66 -23.06 -10.58 43.31
CA CYS A 66 -23.20 -9.50 42.32
C CYS A 66 -22.14 -8.41 42.50
N ALA A 67 -21.81 -8.04 43.74
CA ALA A 67 -20.76 -7.06 44.02
C ALA A 67 -19.38 -7.57 43.59
N VAL A 68 -19.05 -8.83 43.89
CA VAL A 68 -17.79 -9.46 43.46
C VAL A 68 -17.73 -9.58 41.94
N LEU A 69 -18.82 -10.01 41.27
CA LEU A 69 -18.89 -10.04 39.81
C LEU A 69 -18.75 -8.65 39.19
N GLY A 70 -19.40 -7.63 39.76
CA GLY A 70 -19.27 -6.25 39.32
C GLY A 70 -17.83 -5.72 39.45
N VAL A 71 -17.17 -6.00 40.57
CA VAL A 71 -15.77 -5.62 40.80
C VAL A 71 -14.83 -6.36 39.84
N VAL A 72 -15.05 -7.66 39.60
CA VAL A 72 -14.24 -8.44 38.65
C VAL A 72 -14.42 -7.94 37.21
N LEU A 73 -15.65 -7.60 36.80
CA LEU A 73 -15.92 -7.07 35.45
C LEU A 73 -15.31 -5.67 35.25
N LEU A 74 -15.39 -4.79 36.25
CA LEU A 74 -14.79 -3.45 36.18
C LEU A 74 -13.25 -3.50 36.22
N ALA A 75 -12.67 -4.39 37.02
CA ALA A 75 -11.21 -4.61 37.03
C ALA A 75 -10.72 -5.26 35.72
N GLY A 76 -11.52 -6.16 35.12
CA GLY A 76 -11.26 -6.73 33.80
C GLY A 76 -11.27 -5.68 32.68
N ALA A 77 -12.25 -4.78 32.66
CA ALA A 77 -12.31 -3.71 31.67
C ALA A 77 -11.13 -2.71 31.77
N GLY A 78 -10.74 -2.31 32.99
CA GLY A 78 -9.64 -1.37 33.19
C GLY A 78 -8.26 -1.94 32.84
N SER A 79 -8.07 -3.26 32.99
CA SER A 79 -6.81 -3.94 32.65
C SER A 79 -6.63 -4.14 31.15
N VAL A 80 -7.70 -4.40 30.41
CA VAL A 80 -7.69 -4.49 28.94
C VAL A 80 -7.35 -3.12 28.34
N GLU A 81 -8.03 -2.06 28.77
CA GLU A 81 -7.76 -0.70 28.26
C GLU A 81 -6.34 -0.21 28.63
N TRP A 82 -5.83 -0.61 29.79
CA TRP A 82 -4.45 -0.30 30.17
C TRP A 82 -3.41 -1.14 29.40
N ALA A 83 -3.68 -2.40 29.12
CA ALA A 83 -2.85 -3.24 28.27
C ALA A 83 -2.83 -2.70 26.84
N GLU A 84 -3.99 -2.34 26.29
CA GLU A 84 -4.14 -1.69 24.98
C GLU A 84 -3.38 -0.36 24.92
N ARG A 85 -3.46 0.47 25.97
CA ARG A 85 -2.65 1.71 26.06
C ARG A 85 -1.14 1.43 26.09
N ARG A 86 -0.71 0.35 26.76
CA ARG A 86 0.71 -0.04 26.77
C ARG A 86 1.18 -0.60 25.45
N ASP A 87 0.36 -1.39 24.78
CA ASP A 87 0.66 -1.93 23.47
C ASP A 87 0.65 -0.82 22.41
N ALA A 88 -0.25 0.16 22.53
CA ALA A 88 -0.25 1.38 21.72
C ALA A 88 0.98 2.27 21.95
N ALA A 89 1.53 2.27 23.17
CA ALA A 89 2.75 3.01 23.53
C ALA A 89 4.04 2.24 23.20
N ARG A 90 3.96 0.96 22.85
CA ARG A 90 5.11 0.14 22.48
C ARG A 90 5.53 0.46 21.05
N GLU A 91 6.82 0.74 20.88
CA GLU A 91 7.44 0.81 19.54
C GLU A 91 7.35 -0.54 18.84
N ALA A 92 6.90 -0.52 17.58
CA ALA A 92 6.86 -1.74 16.77
C ALA A 92 8.26 -2.31 16.56
N SER A 93 8.39 -3.62 16.78
CA SER A 93 9.64 -4.33 16.47
C SER A 93 9.93 -4.33 14.97
N ALA A 94 11.20 -4.51 14.62
CA ALA A 94 11.63 -4.64 13.23
C ALA A 94 10.88 -5.77 12.48
N ALA A 95 10.57 -6.88 13.15
CA ALA A 95 9.80 -7.97 12.56
C ALA A 95 8.34 -7.58 12.28
N GLU A 96 7.72 -6.77 13.15
CA GLU A 96 6.37 -6.24 12.94
C GLU A 96 6.34 -5.25 11.77
N VAL A 97 7.32 -4.35 11.69
CA VAL A 97 7.48 -3.40 10.57
C VAL A 97 7.70 -4.15 9.25
N TYR A 98 8.59 -5.14 9.24
CA TYR A 98 8.87 -5.97 8.06
C TYR A 98 7.60 -6.67 7.56
N ARG A 99 6.87 -7.34 8.45
CA ARG A 99 5.61 -8.02 8.11
C ARG A 99 4.54 -7.05 7.62
N ARG A 100 4.41 -5.87 8.24
CA ARG A 100 3.47 -4.84 7.76
C ARG A 100 3.87 -4.34 6.37
N ALA A 101 5.16 -4.11 6.13
CA ALA A 101 5.66 -3.65 4.85
C ALA A 101 5.26 -4.60 3.70
N GLY A 102 5.27 -5.92 3.93
CA GLY A 102 4.82 -6.91 2.94
C GLY A 102 3.34 -6.85 2.58
N GLY A 103 2.49 -6.31 3.45
CA GLY A 103 1.07 -6.12 3.19
C GLY A 103 0.71 -4.77 2.58
N LEU A 104 1.67 -3.84 2.39
CA LEU A 104 1.34 -2.48 1.98
C LEU A 104 0.66 -2.42 0.61
N TRP A 105 1.02 -3.31 -0.32
CA TRP A 105 0.45 -3.32 -1.67
C TRP A 105 -1.08 -3.48 -1.71
N HIS A 106 -1.68 -4.14 -0.72
CA HIS A 106 -3.12 -4.33 -0.62
C HIS A 106 -3.78 -3.58 0.54
N ASN A 107 -2.99 -3.09 1.52
CA ASN A 107 -3.51 -2.39 2.70
C ASN A 107 -3.43 -0.86 2.60
N VAL A 108 -2.63 -0.33 1.67
CA VAL A 108 -2.42 1.12 1.55
C VAL A 108 -2.87 1.61 0.17
N PRO A 109 -3.61 2.73 0.09
CA PRO A 109 -3.98 3.32 -1.20
C PRO A 109 -2.76 3.61 -2.07
N VAL A 110 -2.90 3.37 -3.38
CA VAL A 110 -1.81 3.59 -4.34
C VAL A 110 -1.23 5.00 -4.30
N ASP A 111 -2.06 6.02 -4.01
CA ASP A 111 -1.64 7.42 -3.90
C ASP A 111 -0.78 7.73 -2.67
N ARG A 112 -0.69 6.80 -1.71
CA ARG A 112 0.24 6.92 -0.58
C ARG A 112 1.55 6.23 -0.88
N LEU A 113 1.51 5.10 -1.60
CA LEU A 113 2.70 4.35 -2.01
C LEU A 113 3.43 4.98 -3.20
N LEU A 114 2.69 5.52 -4.14
CA LEU A 114 3.17 6.15 -5.36
C LEU A 114 2.52 7.53 -5.49
N PRO A 115 2.84 8.53 -4.65
CA PRO A 115 2.14 9.80 -4.64
C PRO A 115 1.98 10.50 -6.01
N PRO A 116 0.91 11.27 -6.24
CA PRO A 116 0.75 12.03 -7.49
C PRO A 116 1.90 13.00 -7.77
N VAL A 117 2.55 13.51 -6.72
CA VAL A 117 3.71 14.40 -6.80
C VAL A 117 4.79 13.90 -5.84
N LEU A 118 6.04 13.89 -6.31
CA LEU A 118 7.21 13.61 -5.49
C LEU A 118 8.08 14.86 -5.39
N ASP A 119 8.34 15.30 -4.16
CA ASP A 119 9.17 16.47 -3.89
C ASP A 119 10.64 16.12 -3.68
N GLY A 120 11.48 16.83 -4.42
CA GLY A 120 12.84 16.47 -4.78
C GLY A 120 13.92 17.34 -4.19
N HIS A 121 13.81 17.78 -2.93
CA HIS A 121 14.82 18.68 -2.37
C HIS A 121 16.24 18.11 -2.47
N GLY A 122 17.17 18.91 -3.01
CA GLY A 122 18.58 18.54 -3.17
C GLY A 122 18.86 17.35 -4.11
N ALA A 123 17.88 16.89 -4.90
CA ALA A 123 17.97 15.61 -5.60
C ALA A 123 18.60 15.69 -7.01
N GLY A 124 18.63 16.89 -7.59
CA GLY A 124 19.19 17.13 -8.91
C GLY A 124 20.71 17.30 -8.91
N PRO A 125 21.32 17.40 -10.10
CA PRO A 125 22.72 17.78 -10.25
C PRO A 125 23.06 19.05 -9.46
N GLY A 126 24.20 19.04 -8.77
CA GLY A 126 24.63 20.17 -7.93
C GLY A 126 23.76 20.44 -6.70
N GLY A 127 22.87 19.51 -6.32
CA GLY A 127 21.94 19.70 -5.19
C GLY A 127 20.73 20.56 -5.53
N ALA A 128 20.36 20.64 -6.81
CA ALA A 128 19.16 21.36 -7.22
C ALA A 128 17.89 20.64 -6.75
N ASP A 129 16.87 21.41 -6.38
CA ASP A 129 15.55 20.86 -6.11
C ASP A 129 14.91 20.30 -7.39
N ARG A 130 14.13 19.24 -7.23
CA ARG A 130 13.40 18.57 -8.30
C ARG A 130 11.96 18.37 -7.87
N THR A 131 11.06 18.21 -8.83
CA THR A 131 9.69 17.80 -8.58
C THR A 131 9.27 16.89 -9.72
N TRP A 132 8.59 15.80 -9.37
CA TRP A 132 8.06 14.85 -10.34
C TRP A 132 6.56 14.75 -10.21
N THR A 133 5.87 14.77 -11.34
CA THR A 133 4.43 14.52 -11.42
C THR A 133 4.18 13.14 -12.00
N ARG A 134 3.35 12.35 -11.34
CA ARG A 134 2.94 11.03 -11.81
C ARG A 134 2.04 11.17 -13.03
N VAL A 135 2.46 10.57 -14.14
CA VAL A 135 1.73 10.60 -15.43
C VAL A 135 1.02 9.29 -15.73
N ALA A 136 1.43 8.19 -15.09
CA ALA A 136 0.76 6.90 -15.25
C ALA A 136 0.91 6.02 -14.01
N VAL A 137 -0.07 5.16 -13.77
CA VAL A 137 -0.03 4.05 -12.82
C VAL A 137 -0.30 2.78 -13.63
N ALA A 138 0.56 1.77 -13.49
CA ALA A 138 0.32 0.49 -14.13
C ALA A 138 -0.83 -0.23 -13.42
N PRO A 139 -1.68 -0.96 -14.15
CA PRO A 139 -2.60 -1.90 -13.53
C PRO A 139 -1.86 -2.85 -12.61
N ASP A 140 -2.52 -3.21 -11.52
CA ASP A 140 -1.99 -4.19 -10.59
C ASP A 140 -1.83 -5.55 -11.29
N ALA A 141 -0.64 -6.15 -11.22
CA ALA A 141 -0.28 -7.32 -12.01
C ALA A 141 0.65 -8.28 -11.27
N ASP A 142 0.53 -9.56 -11.60
CA ASP A 142 1.44 -10.60 -11.13
C ASP A 142 2.79 -10.45 -11.81
N CYS A 143 3.80 -11.04 -11.20
CA CYS A 143 5.19 -10.81 -11.57
C CYS A 143 5.54 -11.21 -13.02
N PRO A 144 5.02 -12.32 -13.59
CA PRO A 144 5.25 -12.64 -15.00
C PRO A 144 4.65 -11.63 -15.98
N ALA A 145 3.54 -10.98 -15.61
CA ALA A 145 2.91 -9.94 -16.44
C ALA A 145 3.57 -8.58 -16.26
N ALA A 146 4.19 -8.33 -15.10
CA ALA A 146 4.79 -7.05 -14.74
C ALA A 146 6.30 -6.96 -14.94
N LEU A 147 7.02 -8.08 -15.02
CA LEU A 147 8.48 -8.12 -15.11
C LEU A 147 8.95 -8.87 -16.36
N PRO A 148 10.11 -8.50 -16.94
CA PRO A 148 10.68 -9.24 -18.05
C PRO A 148 11.10 -10.66 -17.62
N GLY A 149 11.27 -11.56 -18.60
CA GLY A 149 11.56 -12.97 -18.34
C GLY A 149 12.88 -13.22 -17.57
N ASP A 150 13.87 -12.35 -17.74
CA ASP A 150 15.17 -12.44 -17.06
C ASP A 150 15.13 -12.04 -15.57
N TRP A 151 14.03 -11.46 -15.10
CA TRP A 151 13.77 -11.25 -13.65
C TRP A 151 13.25 -12.51 -12.95
N GLN A 152 12.73 -13.49 -13.68
CA GLN A 152 12.12 -14.67 -13.07
C GLN A 152 13.16 -15.59 -12.39
N PRO A 153 14.32 -15.93 -13.00
CA PRO A 153 15.28 -16.82 -12.36
C PRO A 153 15.86 -16.27 -11.04
N PRO A 154 16.27 -14.99 -10.93
CA PRO A 154 16.70 -14.42 -9.65
C PRO A 154 15.62 -14.47 -8.57
N LEU A 155 14.36 -14.21 -8.93
CA LEU A 155 13.23 -14.17 -7.99
C LEU A 155 12.69 -15.55 -7.61
N ALA A 156 13.14 -16.63 -8.26
CA ALA A 156 12.62 -17.98 -8.02
C ALA A 156 12.77 -18.41 -6.54
N ALA A 157 13.88 -18.04 -5.89
CA ALA A 157 14.13 -18.39 -4.49
C ALA A 157 13.39 -17.50 -3.48
N THR A 158 13.14 -16.23 -3.84
CA THR A 158 12.44 -15.29 -2.95
C THR A 158 10.93 -15.33 -3.15
N GLY A 159 10.47 -15.82 -4.30
CA GLY A 159 9.09 -15.66 -4.73
C GLY A 159 8.76 -14.20 -5.03
N CYS A 160 7.59 -13.99 -5.61
CA CYS A 160 7.10 -12.68 -5.98
C CYS A 160 5.57 -12.67 -5.87
N THR A 161 5.06 -11.82 -4.99
CA THR A 161 3.63 -11.73 -4.67
C THR A 161 2.92 -10.78 -5.62
N ARG A 162 3.45 -9.57 -5.78
CA ARG A 162 2.80 -8.52 -6.57
C ARG A 162 3.79 -7.45 -7.01
N VAL A 163 3.48 -6.76 -8.11
CA VAL A 163 4.29 -5.66 -8.63
C VAL A 163 3.44 -4.41 -8.84
N LEU A 164 3.80 -3.34 -8.15
CA LEU A 164 3.20 -2.02 -8.35
C LEU A 164 4.15 -1.13 -9.15
N ARG A 165 3.65 -0.38 -10.13
CA ARG A 165 4.48 0.51 -10.96
C ARG A 165 3.78 1.83 -11.24
N ALA A 166 4.56 2.90 -11.31
CA ALA A 166 4.11 4.20 -11.79
C ALA A 166 5.19 4.87 -12.61
N THR A 167 4.76 5.76 -13.50
CA THR A 167 5.66 6.58 -14.31
C THR A 167 5.46 8.04 -13.97
N TYR A 168 6.57 8.73 -13.78
CA TYR A 168 6.64 10.13 -13.44
C TYR A 168 7.34 10.91 -14.54
N THR A 169 7.02 12.20 -14.64
CA THR A 169 7.78 13.16 -15.45
C THR A 169 8.28 14.27 -14.56
N ASP A 170 9.45 14.82 -14.88
CA ASP A 170 10.01 15.95 -14.14
C ASP A 170 9.27 17.26 -14.47
N ALA A 171 9.56 18.32 -13.70
CA ALA A 171 8.95 19.64 -13.89
C ALA A 171 9.13 20.22 -15.30
N THR A 172 10.23 19.89 -16.00
CA THR A 172 10.49 20.35 -17.38
C THR A 172 9.86 19.45 -18.44
N ARG A 173 9.26 18.33 -18.04
CA ARG A 173 8.67 17.31 -18.92
C ARG A 173 9.65 16.78 -19.97
N SER A 174 10.93 16.73 -19.63
CA SER A 174 12.00 16.29 -20.53
C SER A 174 12.43 14.85 -20.26
N SER A 175 12.05 14.32 -19.11
CA SER A 175 12.35 12.96 -18.68
C SER A 175 11.09 12.21 -18.24
N LEU A 176 11.15 10.89 -18.38
CA LEU A 176 10.21 9.95 -17.78
C LEU A 176 10.99 9.04 -16.84
N VAL A 177 10.43 8.72 -15.68
CA VAL A 177 10.98 7.75 -14.74
C VAL A 177 9.88 6.78 -14.33
N THR A 178 10.01 5.53 -14.73
CA THR A 178 9.21 4.44 -14.16
C THR A 178 9.85 3.98 -12.86
N VAL A 179 9.05 3.85 -11.81
CA VAL A 179 9.42 3.19 -10.55
C VAL A 179 8.53 1.97 -10.35
N GLY A 180 9.10 0.91 -9.80
CA GLY A 180 8.39 -0.30 -9.46
C GLY A 180 8.75 -0.84 -8.08
N MET A 181 7.79 -1.50 -7.45
CA MET A 181 7.94 -2.22 -6.18
C MET A 181 7.53 -3.66 -6.38
N VAL A 182 8.47 -4.58 -6.17
CA VAL A 182 8.28 -6.03 -6.24
C VAL A 182 8.15 -6.56 -4.82
N PHE A 183 6.94 -6.94 -4.43
CA PHE A 183 6.66 -7.50 -3.11
C PHE A 183 6.96 -9.00 -3.11
N THR A 184 7.56 -9.50 -2.04
CA THR A 184 8.01 -10.89 -1.91
C THR A 184 7.57 -11.50 -0.58
N PRO A 185 7.34 -12.82 -0.50
CA PRO A 185 7.14 -13.51 0.77
C PRO A 185 8.45 -13.84 1.52
N ALA A 186 9.61 -13.58 0.92
CA ALA A 186 10.92 -13.92 1.48
C ALA A 186 11.21 -13.20 2.80
N ASP A 187 12.10 -13.80 3.59
CA ASP A 187 12.72 -13.13 4.73
C ASP A 187 13.92 -12.25 4.29
N ALA A 188 14.42 -11.45 5.24
CA ALA A 188 15.51 -10.51 4.94
C ALA A 188 16.80 -11.19 4.43
N PRO A 189 17.27 -12.33 4.96
CA PRO A 189 18.43 -13.05 4.42
C PRO A 189 18.22 -13.55 2.99
N ALA A 190 17.08 -14.18 2.68
CA ALA A 190 16.78 -14.64 1.33
C ALA A 190 16.70 -13.45 0.35
N LEU A 191 16.07 -12.36 0.77
CA LEU A 191 15.96 -11.15 -0.04
C LEU A 191 17.33 -10.52 -0.31
N ALA A 192 18.21 -10.46 0.70
CA ALA A 192 19.58 -9.96 0.57
C ALA A 192 20.40 -10.70 -0.51
N SER A 193 20.06 -11.96 -0.81
CA SER A 193 20.73 -12.74 -1.84
C SER A 193 20.48 -12.23 -3.27
N LEU A 194 19.49 -11.36 -3.50
CA LEU A 194 19.21 -10.73 -4.79
C LEU A 194 20.18 -9.60 -5.15
N ARG A 195 20.93 -9.07 -4.18
CA ARG A 195 21.83 -7.92 -4.40
C ARG A 195 22.82 -8.20 -5.50
N GLY A 196 22.85 -7.32 -6.50
CA GLY A 196 23.74 -7.43 -7.68
C GLY A 196 23.36 -8.53 -8.68
N ARG A 197 22.21 -9.20 -8.51
CA ARG A 197 21.75 -10.28 -9.42
C ARG A 197 20.59 -9.88 -10.32
N LEU A 198 19.95 -8.74 -10.05
CA LEU A 198 18.80 -8.27 -10.81
C LEU A 198 19.27 -7.48 -12.05
N PRO A 199 18.71 -7.78 -13.24
CA PRO A 199 19.08 -7.07 -14.46
C PRO A 199 18.40 -5.71 -14.53
N ALA A 200 18.67 -4.95 -15.60
CA ALA A 200 18.00 -3.68 -15.84
C ALA A 200 16.47 -3.89 -15.93
N PRO A 201 15.65 -3.14 -15.17
CA PRO A 201 14.20 -3.25 -15.24
C PRO A 201 13.62 -2.68 -16.54
N GLN A 202 12.42 -3.12 -16.90
CA GLN A 202 11.61 -2.45 -17.93
C GLN A 202 10.91 -1.21 -17.39
N GLY A 203 10.64 -0.26 -18.29
CA GLY A 203 9.77 0.87 -18.02
C GLY A 203 8.29 0.51 -18.19
N TYR A 204 7.43 1.43 -17.76
CA TYR A 204 6.01 1.43 -18.04
C TYR A 204 5.66 2.73 -18.78
N GLY A 205 5.03 2.62 -19.95
CA GLY A 205 4.72 3.78 -20.79
C GLY A 205 5.85 4.24 -21.72
N PHE A 206 6.93 3.47 -21.86
CA PHE A 206 7.94 3.66 -22.92
C PHE A 206 8.58 2.32 -23.33
N ALA A 207 9.09 2.27 -24.57
CA ALA A 207 9.65 1.06 -25.16
C ALA A 207 11.04 0.71 -24.60
N ASP A 208 11.42 -0.56 -24.79
CA ASP A 208 12.63 -1.19 -24.26
C ASP A 208 13.94 -0.48 -24.68
N ASP A 209 13.97 0.05 -25.90
CA ASP A 209 15.08 0.78 -26.52
C ASP A 209 15.22 2.24 -26.03
N ARG A 210 14.26 2.72 -25.22
CA ARG A 210 14.25 4.08 -24.65
C ARG A 210 14.84 4.17 -23.25
N ARG A 211 15.12 3.02 -22.62
CA ARG A 211 15.72 2.99 -21.28
C ARG A 211 17.09 3.63 -21.27
N ALA A 212 17.30 4.54 -20.33
CA ALA A 212 18.51 5.34 -20.21
C ALA A 212 19.35 4.96 -18.99
N ALA A 213 18.91 5.36 -17.79
CA ALA A 213 19.53 4.99 -16.54
C ALA A 213 18.59 4.15 -15.68
N TRP A 214 19.12 3.23 -14.88
CA TRP A 214 18.31 2.37 -14.01
C TRP A 214 18.98 2.13 -12.66
N THR A 215 18.19 1.85 -11.63
CA THR A 215 18.69 1.41 -10.32
C THR A 215 17.77 0.35 -9.74
N VAL A 216 18.31 -0.52 -8.89
CA VAL A 216 17.59 -1.56 -8.16
C VAL A 216 18.06 -1.58 -6.72
N SER A 217 17.12 -1.49 -5.79
CA SER A 217 17.34 -1.46 -4.36
C SER A 217 16.62 -2.63 -3.69
N VAL A 218 17.40 -3.48 -3.06
CA VAL A 218 16.92 -4.66 -2.32
C VAL A 218 16.81 -4.27 -0.85
N LEU A 219 15.58 -4.05 -0.40
CA LEU A 219 15.30 -3.63 0.98
C LEU A 219 15.38 -4.86 1.89
N THR A 220 16.14 -4.77 2.99
CA THR A 220 16.22 -5.84 4.00
C THR A 220 15.45 -5.51 5.28
N ASP A 221 14.96 -4.29 5.37
CA ASP A 221 14.04 -3.77 6.37
C ASP A 221 12.56 -3.87 5.94
N ALA A 222 12.30 -4.25 4.69
CA ALA A 222 10.98 -4.54 4.13
C ALA A 222 11.09 -5.67 3.08
N PRO A 223 10.07 -6.53 2.89
CA PRO A 223 10.08 -7.58 1.89
C PRO A 223 9.73 -7.04 0.49
N VAL A 224 10.52 -6.07 0.02
CA VAL A 224 10.28 -5.35 -1.23
C VAL A 224 11.60 -5.10 -1.97
N VAL A 225 11.62 -5.31 -3.28
CA VAL A 225 12.64 -4.76 -4.17
C VAL A 225 12.06 -3.53 -4.87
N VAL A 226 12.72 -2.38 -4.71
CA VAL A 226 12.37 -1.15 -5.43
C VAL A 226 13.29 -1.02 -6.63
N TYR A 227 12.75 -0.66 -7.79
CA TYR A 227 13.57 -0.34 -8.96
C TYR A 227 13.08 0.94 -9.60
N ALA A 228 13.96 1.61 -10.33
CA ALA A 228 13.57 2.69 -11.23
C ALA A 228 14.33 2.62 -12.54
N VAL A 229 13.72 3.13 -13.60
CA VAL A 229 14.33 3.30 -14.92
C VAL A 229 13.82 4.56 -15.58
N SER A 230 14.74 5.34 -16.12
CA SER A 230 14.46 6.58 -16.83
C SER A 230 14.48 6.41 -18.35
N ALA A 231 13.84 7.36 -19.02
CA ALA A 231 13.89 7.56 -20.46
C ALA A 231 13.78 9.06 -20.79
N PHE A 232 14.19 9.45 -21.99
CA PHE A 232 13.86 10.78 -22.51
C PHE A 232 12.38 10.87 -22.86
N ALA A 233 11.72 11.97 -22.47
CA ALA A 233 10.28 12.15 -22.71
C ALA A 233 9.93 12.36 -24.20
N ASP A 234 10.90 12.78 -25.02
CA ASP A 234 10.74 12.91 -26.47
C ASP A 234 10.85 11.59 -27.23
N GLY A 235 11.05 10.48 -26.50
CA GLY A 235 11.10 9.14 -27.07
C GLY A 235 12.37 8.85 -27.88
N ARG A 236 13.43 9.66 -27.79
CA ARG A 236 14.72 9.32 -28.43
C ARG A 236 15.35 8.08 -27.76
N PRO A 237 16.12 7.25 -28.49
CA PRO A 237 16.84 6.14 -27.90
C PRO A 237 18.03 6.66 -27.07
N ALA A 238 18.31 6.01 -25.94
CA ALA A 238 19.41 6.39 -25.05
C ALA A 238 20.64 5.46 -25.16
N GLY A 239 20.59 4.49 -26.07
CA GLY A 239 21.61 3.44 -26.20
C GLY A 239 21.37 2.30 -25.20
N ARG A 240 22.43 1.60 -24.81
CA ARG A 240 22.32 0.52 -23.81
C ARG A 240 22.01 1.13 -22.44
N PRO A 241 20.97 0.65 -21.73
CA PRO A 241 20.64 1.15 -20.39
C PRO A 241 21.78 0.90 -19.41
N ARG A 242 22.11 1.88 -18.58
CA ARG A 242 23.24 1.82 -17.64
C ARG A 242 22.78 2.01 -16.19
N PRO A 243 23.52 1.46 -15.20
CA PRO A 243 23.28 1.78 -13.80
C PRO A 243 23.28 3.30 -13.57
N ALA A 244 22.36 3.79 -12.75
CA ALA A 244 22.23 5.20 -12.44
C ALA A 244 23.52 5.74 -11.81
N GLU A 245 24.18 4.93 -11.00
CA GLU A 245 25.45 5.22 -10.32
C GLU A 245 26.59 5.48 -11.31
N ASP A 246 26.58 4.80 -12.46
CA ASP A 246 27.53 5.08 -13.54
C ASP A 246 27.23 6.41 -14.22
N ALA A 247 25.96 6.72 -14.46
CA ALA A 247 25.52 7.98 -15.06
C ALA A 247 25.65 9.20 -14.12
N LEU A 248 26.00 8.99 -12.85
CA LEU A 248 26.27 10.03 -11.85
C LEU A 248 27.76 10.42 -11.78
N LYS A 249 28.64 9.70 -12.48
CA LYS A 249 30.09 9.98 -12.48
C LYS A 249 30.37 11.33 -13.14
N LYS A 250 31.24 12.13 -12.51
CA LYS A 250 31.51 13.53 -12.90
C LYS A 250 32.10 13.68 -14.30
N ASP A 251 32.83 12.68 -14.76
CA ASP A 251 33.50 12.63 -16.06
C ASP A 251 32.63 12.02 -17.17
N ASP A 252 31.41 11.61 -16.86
CA ASP A 252 30.48 11.05 -17.83
C ASP A 252 29.85 12.16 -18.70
N THR A 253 30.26 12.19 -19.96
CA THR A 253 29.78 13.16 -20.97
C THR A 253 28.69 12.61 -21.86
N SER A 254 28.13 11.43 -21.55
CA SER A 254 27.01 10.87 -22.31
C SER A 254 25.76 11.74 -22.19
N ALA A 255 24.87 11.64 -23.19
CA ALA A 255 23.58 12.33 -23.15
C ALA A 255 22.75 11.98 -21.90
N VAL A 256 22.84 10.72 -21.43
CA VAL A 256 22.14 10.25 -20.21
C VAL A 256 22.65 10.98 -18.97
N ALA A 257 23.96 11.12 -18.80
CA ALA A 257 24.58 11.78 -17.66
C ALA A 257 24.33 13.30 -17.70
N GLN A 258 24.54 13.93 -18.87
CA GLN A 258 24.34 15.37 -19.06
C GLN A 258 22.88 15.80 -18.91
N ALA A 259 21.93 14.93 -19.27
CA ALA A 259 20.51 15.16 -19.02
C ALA A 259 20.09 14.90 -17.56
N GLY A 260 21.01 14.42 -16.71
CA GLY A 260 20.74 14.14 -15.30
C GLY A 260 19.89 12.90 -15.06
N LEU A 261 19.67 12.02 -16.05
CA LEU A 261 18.75 10.89 -15.92
C LEU A 261 19.17 9.88 -14.84
N GLY A 262 20.47 9.79 -14.52
CA GLY A 262 20.95 9.05 -13.35
C GLY A 262 20.45 9.63 -12.02
N HIS A 263 20.48 10.97 -11.88
CA HIS A 263 19.93 11.67 -10.72
C HIS A 263 18.43 11.45 -10.61
N GLU A 264 17.69 11.63 -11.71
CA GLU A 264 16.24 11.43 -11.77
C GLU A 264 15.86 10.01 -11.29
N THR A 265 16.52 9.00 -11.85
CA THR A 265 16.27 7.59 -11.55
C THR A 265 16.49 7.28 -10.07
N LYS A 266 17.65 7.66 -9.53
CA LYS A 266 17.99 7.42 -8.12
C LYS A 266 17.06 8.17 -7.19
N ALA A 267 16.79 9.43 -7.49
CA ALA A 267 15.99 10.30 -6.65
C ALA A 267 14.54 9.82 -6.50
N VAL A 268 13.92 9.35 -7.59
CA VAL A 268 12.56 8.79 -7.56
C VAL A 268 12.53 7.48 -6.77
N ALA A 269 13.49 6.57 -6.99
CA ALA A 269 13.60 5.32 -6.23
C ALA A 269 13.73 5.59 -4.72
N ASP A 270 14.70 6.43 -4.33
CA ASP A 270 14.96 6.77 -2.92
C ASP A 270 13.71 7.36 -2.22
N ARG A 271 12.84 8.05 -2.96
CA ARG A 271 11.59 8.65 -2.42
C ARG A 271 10.51 7.62 -2.19
N VAL A 272 10.30 6.73 -3.16
CA VAL A 272 9.35 5.63 -3.01
C VAL A 272 9.80 4.70 -1.88
N GLU A 273 11.10 4.44 -1.74
CA GLU A 273 11.63 3.71 -0.59
C GLU A 273 11.33 4.39 0.75
N ARG A 274 11.56 5.70 0.85
CA ARG A 274 11.26 6.45 2.08
C ARG A 274 9.76 6.40 2.39
N ALA A 275 8.90 6.60 1.40
CA ALA A 275 7.46 6.51 1.57
C ALA A 275 7.04 5.11 2.08
N LEU A 276 7.58 4.05 1.46
CA LEU A 276 7.34 2.67 1.89
C LEU A 276 7.75 2.46 3.36
N ARG A 277 8.96 2.88 3.74
CA ARG A 277 9.46 2.77 5.13
C ARG A 277 8.57 3.53 6.10
N THR A 278 8.18 4.75 5.77
CA THR A 278 7.27 5.55 6.60
C THR A 278 5.92 4.88 6.79
N LEU A 279 5.36 4.29 5.73
CA LEU A 279 4.06 3.60 5.78
C LEU A 279 4.12 2.26 6.53
N ALA A 280 5.29 1.64 6.63
CA ALA A 280 5.49 0.40 7.38
C ALA A 280 5.52 0.60 8.90
N VAL A 281 5.83 1.82 9.37
CA VAL A 281 5.83 2.15 10.80
C VAL A 281 4.38 2.44 11.25
N PRO A 282 3.90 1.85 12.36
CA PRO A 282 2.58 2.19 12.89
C PRO A 282 2.49 3.68 13.22
N SER A 283 1.39 4.31 12.84
CA SER A 283 0.99 5.57 13.45
C SER A 283 0.64 5.32 14.91
N SER A 284 1.28 6.02 15.84
CA SER A 284 0.81 6.08 17.22
C SER A 284 -0.61 6.65 17.25
N PRO A 285 -1.53 6.13 18.08
CA PRO A 285 -2.84 6.73 18.21
C PRO A 285 -2.70 8.16 18.72
N GLU A 286 -3.37 9.10 18.06
CA GLU A 286 -3.47 10.49 18.51
C GLU A 286 -4.21 10.51 19.87
N PRO A 287 -3.70 11.19 20.91
CA PRO A 287 -4.42 11.28 22.16
C PRO A 287 -5.73 12.01 21.93
N ALA A 288 -6.85 11.36 22.24
CA ALA A 288 -8.17 11.99 22.24
C ALA A 288 -8.12 13.25 23.13
N ARG A 289 -8.48 14.40 22.57
CA ARG A 289 -8.64 15.66 23.30
C ARG A 289 -9.92 15.67 24.12
#